data_AF-A4T066-F1
#
_entry.id   AF-A4T066-F1
#
_cell.length_a   1.000
_cell.length_b   1.000
_cell.length_c   1.000
_cell.angle_alpha   90.00
_cell.angle_beta   90.00
_cell.angle_gamma   90.00
#
_symmetry.space_group_name_H-M   'P 1'
#
loop_
_entity.id
_entity.type
_entity.pdbx_description
1 polymer ?
#
loop_
_entity_poly.entity_id
_entity_poly.type
_entity_poly.pdbx_seq_one_letter_code
_entity_poly.pdbx_strand_id
1 'polypeptide(L)'
;MSKFILKPILKGLFLAALGSTFLSSHANAQTDEMQSGQAVFEVIASELALQHGEAGLAYGTYMEMARQYRDPRLAQRAMEIGIAGGSPNLALQAAQLWDALSPPSEIKPKEVFVTLLVLSNRWPDAVKPAIELLRKETPAQQEATLLQLQTLLSKAKDETEAMRAFYEIASAAKPMPKNPALLYTYAMSAEKMGRIDVMEKTLREILRTNPNDPNTLNALGYSLADRNQNLPEAFALISKAHQLSPKDGFILDSLGWVNFRLGKNTLALEQLQQAYEIKPEADIAAHIGEVLWTMNRKAEAEAIWRQGQQLDANNPVLLETLKRLKPDWTNTDQAQNGSWDGRFAVKVTGLIESQNQGGSGGFTLIQEDLKDTLEIRNPVGGSVAKIIITPGEASLERDGQVVTAIDADTLVQNTLGLPLPARGLSNWLKGQVRAGSEASVERNANGQVSKITQDGWSLIYTWNNKNQLEKLVMNRSSNIGSIDIRLVFDQTNE
;
A
#
# COMPACT_ATOMS: atom_id res chain seq x y z
N MET A 1 -36.44 18.04 1.41
CA MET A 1 -35.11 18.55 1.02
C MET A 1 -34.12 18.19 2.11
N SER A 2 -33.34 17.11 1.93
CA SER A 2 -32.20 16.79 2.79
C SER A 2 -31.06 16.36 1.87
N LYS A 3 -29.96 17.11 1.90
CA LYS A 3 -28.77 16.87 1.09
C LYS A 3 -27.94 15.80 1.78
N PHE A 4 -27.83 14.62 1.18
CA PHE A 4 -26.83 13.62 1.57
C PHE A 4 -25.44 14.16 1.23
N ILE A 5 -24.64 14.45 2.26
CA ILE A 5 -23.24 14.86 2.14
C ILE A 5 -22.38 13.60 2.15
N LEU A 6 -21.99 13.12 0.97
CA LEU A 6 -21.01 12.04 0.80
C LEU A 6 -19.59 12.50 1.18
N LYS A 7 -18.83 11.66 1.89
CA LYS A 7 -17.41 11.83 2.24
C LYS A 7 -16.53 12.15 1.00
N PRO A 8 -15.45 12.95 1.12
CA PRO A 8 -14.75 13.53 -0.05
C PRO A 8 -13.82 12.59 -0.82
N ILE A 9 -13.46 11.43 -0.26
CA ILE A 9 -12.30 10.65 -0.74
C ILE A 9 -12.63 9.78 -1.97
N LEU A 10 -13.87 9.28 -2.11
CA LEU A 10 -14.30 8.59 -3.34
C LEU A 10 -14.68 9.55 -4.47
N LYS A 11 -15.07 10.79 -4.16
CA LYS A 11 -15.42 11.79 -5.19
C LYS A 11 -14.23 12.19 -6.04
N GLY A 12 -13.03 12.32 -5.47
CA GLY A 12 -11.86 12.83 -6.19
C GLY A 12 -11.39 11.95 -7.35
N LEU A 13 -11.47 10.61 -7.21
CA LEU A 13 -11.08 9.69 -8.28
C LEU A 13 -12.22 9.35 -9.24
N PHE A 14 -13.48 9.34 -8.78
CA PHE A 14 -14.62 9.07 -9.66
C PHE A 14 -15.02 10.29 -10.51
N LEU A 15 -14.86 11.53 -10.01
CA LEU A 15 -15.18 12.73 -10.81
C LEU A 15 -14.19 12.98 -11.96
N ALA A 16 -12.95 12.50 -11.87
CA ALA A 16 -11.98 12.70 -12.96
C ALA A 16 -12.28 11.81 -14.19
N ALA A 17 -12.93 10.66 -14.00
CA ALA A 17 -13.32 9.75 -15.08
C ALA A 17 -14.77 9.95 -15.58
N LEU A 18 -15.56 10.72 -14.83
CA LEU A 18 -16.94 11.11 -15.16
C LEU A 18 -16.96 12.62 -15.41
N GLY A 19 -16.33 13.01 -16.53
CA GLY A 19 -16.53 14.33 -17.11
C GLY A 19 -18.03 14.60 -17.26
N SER A 20 -18.44 15.75 -16.75
CA SER A 20 -19.81 16.26 -16.76
C SER A 20 -20.38 16.35 -18.18
N THR A 21 -21.26 15.43 -18.54
CA THR A 21 -22.27 15.60 -19.60
C THR A 21 -23.59 14.97 -19.16
N PHE A 22 -24.23 15.60 -18.18
CA PHE A 22 -25.68 15.55 -18.11
C PHE A 22 -26.24 16.65 -19.02
N LEU A 23 -27.19 16.23 -19.85
CA LEU A 23 -28.06 16.99 -20.76
C LEU A 23 -27.64 17.00 -22.23
N SER A 24 -28.57 16.47 -23.04
CA SER A 24 -28.75 16.58 -24.49
C SER A 24 -27.95 15.63 -25.41
N SER A 25 -28.54 14.46 -25.67
CA SER A 25 -28.82 14.09 -27.07
C SER A 25 -30.18 13.38 -27.15
N HIS A 26 -31.16 14.09 -27.71
CA HIS A 26 -32.35 13.48 -28.28
C HIS A 26 -32.01 13.14 -29.73
N ALA A 27 -31.94 11.85 -30.07
CA ALA A 27 -32.12 11.39 -31.44
C ALA A 27 -32.53 9.90 -31.46
N ASN A 28 -33.73 9.67 -31.98
CA ASN A 28 -34.42 8.40 -32.19
C ASN A 28 -33.55 7.28 -32.78
N ALA A 29 -33.64 6.08 -32.19
CA ALA A 29 -34.00 4.85 -32.89
C ALA A 29 -34.29 3.71 -31.90
N GLN A 30 -35.47 3.09 -32.05
CA GLN A 30 -35.91 1.79 -31.51
C GLN A 30 -36.20 1.71 -29.99
N THR A 31 -37.28 2.36 -29.60
CA THR A 31 -38.14 1.98 -28.49
C THR A 31 -38.97 0.74 -28.87
N ASP A 32 -38.65 -0.47 -28.37
CA ASP A 32 -39.66 -1.56 -28.41
C ASP A 32 -39.52 -2.75 -27.43
N GLU A 33 -38.68 -2.71 -26.38
CA GLU A 33 -38.69 -3.79 -25.36
C GLU A 33 -38.78 -3.34 -23.88
N MET A 34 -38.84 -2.04 -23.59
CA MET A 34 -39.07 -1.50 -22.23
C MET A 34 -40.57 -1.32 -21.86
N GLN A 35 -41.50 -1.96 -22.58
CA GLN A 35 -42.96 -1.77 -22.41
C GLN A 35 -43.68 -2.83 -21.55
N SER A 36 -43.00 -3.59 -20.69
CA SER A 36 -43.71 -4.36 -19.66
C SER A 36 -43.92 -3.46 -18.43
N GLY A 37 -45.17 -3.22 -18.01
CA GLY A 37 -45.45 -2.47 -16.77
C GLY A 37 -44.75 -3.06 -15.54
N GLN A 38 -44.40 -4.35 -15.61
CA GLN A 38 -43.55 -5.04 -14.66
C GLN A 38 -42.12 -4.45 -14.57
N ALA A 39 -41.43 -4.21 -15.69
CA ALA A 39 -40.07 -3.64 -15.66
C ALA A 39 -40.05 -2.23 -15.04
N VAL A 40 -41.06 -1.40 -15.36
CA VAL A 40 -41.19 -0.07 -14.76
C VAL A 40 -41.45 -0.17 -13.25
N PHE A 41 -42.30 -1.11 -12.83
CA PHE A 41 -42.54 -1.38 -11.42
C PHE A 41 -41.27 -1.83 -10.69
N GLU A 42 -40.50 -2.75 -11.26
CA GLU A 42 -39.25 -3.26 -10.67
C GLU A 42 -38.18 -2.17 -10.54
N VAL A 43 -38.04 -1.26 -11.51
CA VAL A 43 -37.17 -0.08 -11.40
C VAL A 43 -37.62 0.83 -10.25
N ILE A 44 -38.90 1.21 -10.20
CA ILE A 44 -39.41 2.12 -9.17
C ILE A 44 -39.29 1.51 -7.77
N ALA A 45 -39.60 0.22 -7.63
CA ALA A 45 -39.45 -0.51 -6.38
C ALA A 45 -37.99 -0.55 -5.93
N SER A 46 -37.05 -0.76 -6.86
CA SER A 46 -35.61 -0.78 -6.58
C SER A 46 -35.08 0.60 -6.17
N GLU A 47 -35.52 1.68 -6.82
CA GLU A 47 -35.15 3.04 -6.43
C GLU A 47 -35.75 3.44 -5.05
N LEU A 48 -36.95 2.96 -4.72
CA LEU A 48 -37.52 3.13 -3.38
C LEU A 48 -36.73 2.33 -2.32
N ALA A 49 -36.33 1.10 -2.64
CA ALA A 49 -35.47 0.30 -1.78
C ALA A 49 -34.13 1.01 -1.49
N LEU A 50 -33.52 1.65 -2.50
CA LEU A 50 -32.32 2.48 -2.29
C LEU A 50 -32.57 3.65 -1.33
N GLN A 51 -33.71 4.33 -1.42
CA GLN A 51 -34.08 5.40 -0.50
C GLN A 51 -34.25 4.91 0.95
N HIS A 52 -34.64 3.66 1.13
CA HIS A 52 -34.77 3.03 2.44
C HIS A 52 -33.48 2.36 2.94
N GLY A 53 -32.37 2.48 2.20
CA GLY A 53 -31.07 1.92 2.58
C GLY A 53 -30.88 0.44 2.20
N GLU A 54 -31.80 -0.15 1.43
CA GLU A 54 -31.78 -1.55 1.02
C GLU A 54 -30.98 -1.75 -0.28
N ALA A 55 -29.72 -1.28 -0.28
CA ALA A 55 -28.88 -1.28 -1.48
C ALA A 55 -28.60 -2.68 -2.06
N GLY A 56 -28.52 -3.71 -1.20
CA GLY A 56 -28.35 -5.10 -1.64
C GLY A 56 -29.55 -5.64 -2.42
N LEU A 57 -30.77 -5.31 -1.98
CA LEU A 57 -32.00 -5.71 -2.67
C LEU A 57 -32.08 -5.02 -4.04
N ALA A 58 -31.89 -3.70 -4.07
CA ALA A 58 -31.90 -2.94 -5.31
C ALA A 58 -30.84 -3.43 -6.30
N TYR A 59 -29.62 -3.70 -5.84
CA TYR A 59 -28.56 -4.29 -6.66
C TYR A 59 -28.99 -5.63 -7.29
N GLY A 60 -29.56 -6.53 -6.47
CA GLY A 60 -30.03 -7.84 -6.91
C GLY A 60 -31.07 -7.70 -8.02
N THR A 61 -32.08 -6.86 -7.82
CA THR A 61 -33.12 -6.59 -8.81
C THR A 61 -32.54 -6.03 -10.10
N TYR A 62 -31.68 -5.00 -10.05
CA TYR A 62 -31.08 -4.44 -11.26
C TYR A 62 -30.22 -5.45 -12.03
N MET A 63 -29.47 -6.31 -11.34
CA MET A 63 -28.68 -7.36 -11.97
C MET A 63 -29.55 -8.41 -12.66
N GLU A 64 -30.67 -8.78 -12.04
CA GLU A 64 -31.61 -9.74 -12.63
C GLU A 64 -32.30 -9.15 -13.85
N MET A 65 -32.81 -7.92 -13.74
CA MET A 65 -33.40 -7.19 -14.85
C MET A 65 -32.40 -6.99 -16.00
N ALA A 66 -31.14 -6.64 -15.71
CA ALA A 66 -30.11 -6.49 -16.72
C ALA A 66 -29.89 -7.78 -17.52
N ARG A 67 -29.93 -8.95 -16.87
CA ARG A 67 -29.80 -10.26 -17.54
C ARG A 67 -31.06 -10.62 -18.33
N GLN A 68 -32.23 -10.38 -17.75
CA GLN A 68 -33.53 -10.72 -18.34
C GLN A 68 -33.81 -9.89 -19.60
N TYR A 69 -33.64 -8.58 -19.50
CA TYR A 69 -33.92 -7.64 -20.58
C TYR A 69 -32.71 -7.36 -21.47
N ARG A 70 -31.52 -7.88 -21.11
CA ARG A 70 -30.25 -7.64 -21.82
C ARG A 70 -29.94 -6.15 -22.03
N ASP A 71 -30.37 -5.30 -21.10
CA ASP A 71 -30.17 -3.85 -21.18
C ASP A 71 -28.89 -3.43 -20.42
N PRO A 72 -27.86 -2.91 -21.11
CA PRO A 72 -26.61 -2.49 -20.47
C PRO A 72 -26.78 -1.36 -19.46
N ARG A 73 -27.81 -0.51 -19.60
CA ARG A 73 -28.05 0.61 -18.66
C ARG A 73 -28.45 0.12 -17.27
N LEU A 74 -29.14 -1.02 -17.21
CA LEU A 74 -29.50 -1.66 -15.93
C LEU A 74 -28.27 -2.25 -15.24
N ALA A 75 -27.35 -2.85 -16.00
CA ALA A 75 -26.07 -3.31 -15.48
C ALA A 75 -25.18 -2.15 -14.99
N GLN A 76 -25.15 -1.05 -15.73
CA GLN A 76 -24.48 0.19 -15.29
C GLN A 76 -25.07 0.69 -13.97
N ARG A 77 -26.40 0.73 -13.84
CA ARG A 77 -27.06 1.16 -12.59
C ARG A 77 -26.71 0.24 -11.42
N ALA A 78 -26.71 -1.08 -11.62
CA ALA A 78 -26.25 -2.04 -10.61
C ALA A 78 -24.79 -1.77 -10.19
N MET A 79 -23.91 -1.46 -11.14
CA MET A 79 -22.51 -1.12 -10.84
C MET A 79 -22.41 0.13 -9.97
N GLU A 80 -23.15 1.19 -10.29
CA GLU A 80 -23.20 2.42 -9.49
C GLU A 80 -23.67 2.16 -8.06
N ILE A 81 -24.68 1.29 -7.87
CA ILE A 81 -25.16 0.86 -6.55
C ILE A 81 -24.04 0.13 -5.80
N GLY A 82 -23.33 -0.79 -6.46
CA GLY A 82 -22.19 -1.50 -5.86
C GLY A 82 -21.07 -0.56 -5.41
N ILE A 83 -20.75 0.46 -6.19
CA ILE A 83 -19.77 1.50 -5.84
C ILE A 83 -20.27 2.33 -4.65
N ALA A 84 -21.51 2.82 -4.70
CA ALA A 84 -22.09 3.65 -3.64
C ALA A 84 -22.22 2.88 -2.32
N GLY A 85 -22.49 1.57 -2.39
CA GLY A 85 -22.54 0.65 -1.25
C GLY A 85 -21.15 0.20 -0.76
N GLY A 86 -20.06 0.71 -1.32
CA GLY A 86 -18.70 0.37 -0.88
C GLY A 86 -18.36 -1.12 -1.07
N SER A 87 -18.94 -1.76 -2.09
CA SER A 87 -18.80 -3.19 -2.37
C SER A 87 -18.10 -3.42 -3.71
N PRO A 88 -16.74 -3.41 -3.76
CA PRO A 88 -15.98 -3.52 -5.01
C PRO A 88 -16.31 -4.76 -5.83
N ASN A 89 -16.56 -5.91 -5.18
CA ASN A 89 -16.91 -7.14 -5.86
C ASN A 89 -18.28 -7.09 -6.56
N LEU A 90 -19.25 -6.37 -5.99
CA LEU A 90 -20.57 -6.19 -6.61
C LEU A 90 -20.48 -5.21 -7.78
N ALA A 91 -19.75 -4.11 -7.61
CA ALA A 91 -19.46 -3.17 -8.68
C ALA A 91 -18.78 -3.87 -9.87
N LEU A 92 -17.78 -4.71 -9.59
CA LEU A 92 -17.01 -5.43 -10.61
C LEU A 92 -17.88 -6.42 -11.40
N GLN A 93 -18.74 -7.20 -10.71
CA GLN A 93 -19.66 -8.13 -11.37
C GLN A 93 -20.64 -7.41 -12.29
N ALA A 94 -21.16 -6.27 -11.84
CA ALA A 94 -22.08 -5.47 -12.64
C ALA A 94 -21.38 -4.80 -13.82
N ALA A 95 -20.15 -4.31 -13.65
CA ALA A 95 -19.35 -3.75 -14.75
C ALA A 95 -18.99 -4.82 -15.80
N GLN A 96 -18.71 -6.06 -15.38
CA GLN A 96 -18.50 -7.16 -16.31
C GLN A 96 -19.76 -7.47 -17.13
N LEU A 97 -20.94 -7.47 -16.49
CA LEU A 97 -22.21 -7.64 -17.20
C LEU A 97 -22.48 -6.47 -18.15
N TRP A 98 -22.17 -5.25 -17.72
CA TRP A 98 -22.30 -4.05 -18.55
C TRP A 98 -21.44 -4.14 -19.82
N ASP A 99 -20.16 -4.52 -19.71
CA ASP A 99 -19.28 -4.76 -20.88
C ASP A 99 -19.80 -5.87 -21.79
N ALA A 100 -20.35 -6.95 -21.21
CA ALA A 100 -20.88 -8.07 -21.98
C ALA A 100 -22.17 -7.74 -22.76
N LEU A 101 -23.01 -6.84 -22.24
CA LEU A 101 -24.28 -6.44 -22.86
C LEU A 101 -24.12 -5.24 -23.81
N SER A 102 -23.10 -4.41 -23.62
CA SER A 102 -22.91 -3.21 -24.44
C SER A 102 -22.49 -3.55 -25.88
N PRO A 103 -22.89 -2.73 -26.87
CA PRO A 103 -22.42 -2.86 -28.24
C PRO A 103 -20.88 -2.85 -28.33
N PRO A 104 -20.25 -3.67 -29.19
CA PRO A 104 -18.79 -3.72 -29.29
C PRO A 104 -18.09 -2.40 -29.63
N SER A 105 -18.82 -1.44 -30.20
CA SER A 105 -18.36 -0.07 -30.50
C SER A 105 -18.21 0.82 -29.27
N GLU A 106 -18.88 0.49 -28.16
CA GLU A 106 -18.75 1.24 -26.90
C GLU A 106 -17.54 0.75 -26.11
N ILE A 107 -16.61 1.66 -25.83
CA ILE A 107 -15.37 1.34 -25.09
C ILE A 107 -15.48 1.62 -23.59
N LYS A 108 -16.38 2.53 -23.19
CA LYS A 108 -16.51 2.98 -21.79
C LYS A 108 -16.83 1.86 -20.79
N PRO A 109 -17.71 0.89 -21.08
CA PRO A 109 -17.97 -0.23 -20.17
C PRO A 109 -16.70 -1.02 -19.86
N LYS A 110 -15.89 -1.32 -20.89
CA LYS A 110 -14.62 -2.05 -20.75
C LYS A 110 -13.59 -1.24 -19.97
N GLU A 111 -13.48 0.06 -20.24
CA GLU A 111 -12.60 0.98 -19.50
C GLU A 111 -12.91 0.99 -18.00
N VAL A 112 -14.20 1.05 -17.64
CA VAL A 112 -14.65 1.01 -16.24
C VAL A 112 -14.39 -0.36 -15.63
N PHE A 113 -14.66 -1.45 -16.36
CA PHE A 113 -14.39 -2.81 -15.89
C PHE A 113 -12.90 -3.02 -15.58
N VAL A 114 -11.99 -2.62 -16.49
CA VAL A 114 -10.53 -2.66 -16.29
C VAL A 114 -10.12 -1.83 -15.07
N THR A 115 -10.65 -0.62 -14.94
CA THR A 115 -10.34 0.26 -13.81
C THR A 115 -10.77 -0.36 -12.48
N LEU A 116 -11.94 -1.00 -12.42
CA LEU A 116 -12.43 -1.67 -11.22
C LEU A 116 -11.62 -2.90 -10.86
N LEU A 117 -11.12 -3.68 -11.83
CA LEU A 117 -10.20 -4.79 -11.58
C LEU A 117 -8.92 -4.29 -10.90
N VAL A 118 -8.32 -3.25 -11.48
CA VAL A 118 -7.09 -2.65 -10.97
C VAL A 118 -7.29 -2.06 -9.57
N LEU A 119 -8.34 -1.29 -9.34
CA LEU A 119 -8.67 -0.74 -8.02
C LEU A 119 -8.98 -1.82 -6.97
N SER A 120 -9.46 -2.98 -7.42
CA SER A 120 -9.69 -4.15 -6.56
C SER A 120 -8.43 -5.00 -6.34
N ASN A 121 -7.24 -4.51 -6.74
CA ASN A 121 -5.96 -5.24 -6.68
C ASN A 121 -5.95 -6.55 -7.49
N ARG A 122 -6.74 -6.63 -8.57
CA ARG A 122 -6.80 -7.79 -9.47
C ARG A 122 -6.09 -7.49 -10.79
N TRP A 123 -4.82 -7.11 -10.69
CA TRP A 123 -3.99 -6.73 -11.84
C TRP A 123 -3.86 -7.82 -12.91
N PRO A 124 -3.61 -9.11 -12.57
CA PRO A 124 -3.53 -10.16 -13.59
C PRO A 124 -4.82 -10.34 -14.38
N ASP A 125 -5.97 -10.24 -13.70
CA ASP A 125 -7.29 -10.35 -14.34
C ASP A 125 -7.59 -9.18 -15.28
N ALA A 126 -6.96 -8.01 -15.04
CA ALA A 126 -7.11 -6.82 -15.87
C ALA A 126 -6.36 -6.91 -17.21
N VAL A 127 -5.34 -7.77 -17.34
CA VAL A 127 -4.46 -7.83 -18.52
C VAL A 127 -5.24 -8.06 -19.82
N LYS A 128 -6.04 -9.14 -19.87
CA LYS A 128 -6.82 -9.49 -21.07
C LYS A 128 -7.82 -8.41 -21.47
N PRO A 129 -8.74 -7.93 -20.59
CA PRO A 129 -9.69 -6.89 -20.96
C PRO A 129 -9.01 -5.56 -21.29
N ALA A 130 -7.90 -5.20 -20.65
CA ALA A 130 -7.16 -3.99 -20.99
C ALA A 130 -6.54 -4.09 -22.39
N ILE A 131 -5.94 -5.22 -22.77
CA ILE A 131 -5.42 -5.43 -24.12
C ILE A 131 -6.54 -5.36 -25.18
N GLU A 132 -7.71 -5.93 -24.88
CA GLU A 132 -8.89 -5.81 -25.75
C GLU A 132 -9.37 -4.37 -25.91
N LEU A 133 -9.34 -3.59 -24.82
CA LEU A 133 -9.65 -2.17 -24.84
C LEU A 133 -8.67 -1.40 -25.73
N LEU A 134 -7.35 -1.56 -25.51
CA LEU A 134 -6.31 -0.88 -26.29
C LEU A 134 -6.46 -1.15 -27.79
N ARG A 135 -6.85 -2.37 -28.20
CA ARG A 135 -7.06 -2.72 -29.62
C ARG A 135 -8.19 -1.95 -30.30
N LYS A 136 -9.15 -1.44 -29.53
CA LYS A 136 -10.27 -0.62 -30.04
C LYS A 136 -9.98 0.87 -30.01
N GLU A 137 -8.91 1.28 -29.34
CA GLU A 137 -8.53 2.66 -29.11
C GLU A 137 -7.60 3.20 -30.20
N THR A 138 -7.69 4.51 -30.45
CA THR A 138 -6.67 5.25 -31.20
C THR A 138 -5.37 5.33 -30.39
N PRO A 139 -4.20 5.57 -31.01
CA PRO A 139 -2.93 5.69 -30.29
C PRO A 139 -2.95 6.71 -29.14
N ALA A 140 -3.66 7.84 -29.31
CA ALA A 140 -3.79 8.85 -28.26
C ALA A 140 -4.64 8.36 -27.07
N GLN A 141 -5.68 7.56 -27.34
CA GLN A 141 -6.50 6.94 -26.30
C GLN A 141 -5.71 5.83 -25.57
N GLN A 142 -4.95 5.01 -26.30
CA GLN A 142 -4.07 4.00 -25.68
C GLN A 142 -3.09 4.64 -24.71
N GLU A 143 -2.45 5.74 -25.11
CA GLU A 143 -1.53 6.48 -24.24
C GLU A 143 -2.23 7.04 -23.00
N ALA A 144 -3.44 7.59 -23.14
CA ALA A 144 -4.23 8.07 -22.01
C ALA A 144 -4.64 6.93 -21.04
N THR A 145 -5.08 5.79 -21.57
CA THR A 145 -5.42 4.60 -20.79
C THR A 145 -4.21 4.08 -20.02
N LEU A 146 -3.03 4.01 -20.66
CA LEU A 146 -1.79 3.59 -20.00
C LEU A 146 -1.35 4.58 -18.92
N LEU A 147 -1.49 5.90 -19.14
CA LEU A 147 -1.21 6.91 -18.10
C LEU A 147 -2.13 6.72 -16.90
N GLN A 148 -3.43 6.45 -17.12
CA GLN A 148 -4.35 6.17 -16.03
C GLN A 148 -3.91 4.92 -15.24
N LEU A 149 -3.60 3.82 -15.92
CA LEU A 149 -3.11 2.60 -15.27
C LEU A 149 -1.80 2.86 -14.51
N GLN A 150 -0.88 3.62 -15.08
CA GLN A 150 0.38 4.00 -14.42
C GLN A 150 0.12 4.71 -13.09
N THR A 151 -0.84 5.65 -13.02
CA THR A 151 -1.15 6.35 -11.77
C THR A 151 -1.70 5.43 -10.67
N LEU A 152 -2.30 4.30 -11.07
CA LEU A 152 -2.90 3.33 -10.14
C LEU A 152 -1.89 2.31 -9.60
N LEU A 153 -0.70 2.18 -10.20
CA LEU A 153 0.36 1.28 -9.71
C LEU A 153 0.75 1.57 -8.26
N SER A 154 0.82 2.85 -7.88
CA SER A 154 1.14 3.28 -6.50
C SER A 154 0.12 2.85 -5.44
N LYS A 155 -1.06 2.35 -5.86
CA LYS A 155 -2.12 1.86 -4.98
C LYS A 155 -2.18 0.33 -4.94
N ALA A 156 -1.33 -0.34 -5.71
CA ALA A 156 -1.27 -1.79 -5.71
C ALA A 156 -0.76 -2.28 -4.35
N LYS A 157 -1.40 -3.34 -3.83
CA LYS A 157 -0.90 -4.06 -2.65
C LYS A 157 0.39 -4.83 -2.96
N ASP A 158 0.45 -5.43 -4.14
CA ASP A 158 1.63 -6.08 -4.68
C ASP A 158 2.11 -5.28 -5.90
N GLU A 159 3.13 -4.46 -5.69
CA GLU A 159 3.74 -3.65 -6.75
C GLU A 159 4.36 -4.51 -7.84
N THR A 160 4.96 -5.66 -7.49
CA THR A 160 5.63 -6.52 -8.46
C THR A 160 4.61 -7.14 -9.41
N GLU A 161 3.52 -7.70 -8.88
CA GLU A 161 2.43 -8.26 -9.68
C GLU A 161 1.79 -7.20 -10.58
N ALA A 162 1.55 -6.00 -10.03
CA ALA A 162 0.97 -4.89 -10.78
C ALA A 162 1.87 -4.41 -11.93
N MET A 163 3.16 -4.27 -11.69
CA MET A 163 4.14 -3.89 -12.70
C MET A 163 4.25 -4.95 -13.81
N ARG A 164 4.21 -6.24 -13.46
CA ARG A 164 4.18 -7.33 -14.45
C ARG A 164 2.95 -7.25 -15.35
N ALA A 165 1.77 -7.07 -14.77
CA ALA A 165 0.54 -6.87 -15.54
C ALA A 165 0.60 -5.62 -16.43
N PHE A 166 1.12 -4.50 -15.90
CA PHE A 166 1.29 -3.27 -16.66
C PHE A 166 2.22 -3.46 -17.87
N TYR A 167 3.33 -4.21 -17.72
CA TYR A 167 4.19 -4.55 -18.85
C TYR A 167 3.42 -5.24 -19.97
N GLU A 168 2.66 -6.29 -19.64
CA GLU A 168 1.88 -7.04 -20.63
C GLU A 168 0.86 -6.17 -21.36
N ILE A 169 0.16 -5.30 -20.62
CA ILE A 169 -0.82 -4.36 -21.18
C ILE A 169 -0.13 -3.35 -22.09
N ALA A 170 0.93 -2.69 -21.61
CA ALA A 170 1.66 -1.67 -22.36
C ALA A 170 2.35 -2.22 -23.62
N SER A 171 2.85 -3.46 -23.58
CA SER A 171 3.42 -4.14 -24.76
C SER A 171 2.42 -4.35 -25.90
N ALA A 172 1.11 -4.31 -25.62
CA ALA A 172 0.08 -4.46 -26.65
C ALA A 172 -0.23 -3.14 -27.39
N ALA A 173 0.19 -1.99 -26.87
CA ALA A 173 -0.04 -0.69 -27.49
C ALA A 173 0.76 -0.55 -28.81
N LYS A 174 0.11 -0.04 -29.85
CA LYS A 174 0.70 0.13 -31.19
C LYS A 174 0.26 1.46 -31.82
N PRO A 175 1.20 2.37 -32.14
CA PRO A 175 2.64 2.31 -31.85
C PRO A 175 2.93 2.38 -30.34
N MET A 176 4.15 2.05 -29.93
CA MET A 176 4.58 2.23 -28.54
C MET A 176 4.42 3.70 -28.11
N PRO A 177 3.96 3.97 -26.87
CA PRO A 177 3.87 5.32 -26.33
C PRO A 177 5.21 6.06 -26.40
N LYS A 178 5.16 7.37 -26.60
CA LYS A 178 6.35 8.23 -26.68
C LYS A 178 6.58 9.05 -25.42
N ASN A 179 5.58 9.14 -24.53
CA ASN A 179 5.73 9.83 -23.27
C ASN A 179 6.90 9.22 -22.44
N PRO A 180 7.91 10.03 -22.05
CA PRO A 180 9.07 9.53 -21.31
C PRO A 180 8.73 8.86 -19.98
N ALA A 181 7.71 9.35 -19.27
CA ALA A 181 7.27 8.76 -18.00
C ALA A 181 6.65 7.37 -18.20
N LEU A 182 5.86 7.18 -19.26
CA LEU A 182 5.34 5.86 -19.62
C LEU A 182 6.45 4.91 -20.06
N LEU A 183 7.40 5.39 -20.86
CA LEU A 183 8.56 4.60 -21.27
C LEU A 183 9.40 4.16 -20.06
N TYR A 184 9.58 5.04 -19.07
CA TYR A 184 10.28 4.71 -17.84
C TYR A 184 9.55 3.61 -17.07
N THR A 185 8.24 3.77 -16.82
CA THR A 185 7.45 2.74 -16.14
C THR A 185 7.42 1.43 -16.94
N TYR A 186 7.33 1.49 -18.27
CA TYR A 186 7.43 0.31 -19.14
C TYR A 186 8.78 -0.40 -18.99
N ALA A 187 9.89 0.34 -18.92
CA ALA A 187 11.21 -0.22 -18.71
C ALA A 187 11.33 -0.91 -17.34
N MET A 188 10.90 -0.25 -16.26
CA MET A 188 10.92 -0.83 -14.91
C MET A 188 9.99 -2.04 -14.80
N SER A 189 8.85 -2.00 -15.49
CA SER A 189 7.93 -3.14 -15.56
C SER A 189 8.53 -4.32 -16.34
N ALA A 190 9.30 -4.04 -17.39
CA ALA A 190 10.04 -5.05 -18.15
C ALA A 190 11.09 -5.75 -17.27
N GLU A 191 11.78 -5.02 -16.39
CA GLU A 191 12.70 -5.60 -15.42
C GLU A 191 11.99 -6.57 -14.46
N LYS A 192 10.83 -6.20 -13.92
CA LYS A 192 10.01 -7.09 -13.06
C LYS A 192 9.54 -8.36 -13.79
N MET A 193 9.47 -8.33 -15.12
CA MET A 193 9.20 -9.47 -15.99
C MET A 193 10.45 -10.26 -16.42
N GLY A 194 11.65 -9.86 -15.97
CA GLY A 194 12.92 -10.46 -16.39
C GLY A 194 13.35 -10.09 -17.82
N ARG A 195 12.69 -9.11 -18.45
CA ARG A 195 12.94 -8.63 -19.82
C ARG A 195 13.96 -7.49 -19.81
N ILE A 196 15.16 -7.83 -19.36
CA ILE A 196 16.28 -6.89 -19.18
C ILE A 196 16.70 -6.26 -20.51
N ASP A 197 16.64 -7.01 -21.61
CA ASP A 197 16.87 -6.53 -22.97
C ASP A 197 15.94 -5.36 -23.33
N VAL A 198 14.67 -5.47 -22.97
CA VAL A 198 13.65 -4.46 -23.24
C VAL A 198 13.82 -3.25 -22.31
N MET A 199 14.12 -3.48 -21.03
CA MET A 199 14.41 -2.42 -20.07
C MET A 199 15.58 -1.55 -20.56
N GLU A 200 16.74 -2.15 -20.86
CA GLU A 200 17.93 -1.40 -21.29
C GLU A 200 17.68 -0.61 -22.57
N LYS A 201 17.07 -1.25 -23.57
CA LYS A 201 16.75 -0.60 -24.84
C LYS A 201 15.82 0.60 -24.63
N THR A 202 14.81 0.45 -23.77
CA THR A 202 13.86 1.53 -23.48
C THR A 202 14.53 2.68 -22.73
N LEU A 203 15.33 2.41 -21.69
CA LEU A 203 16.05 3.44 -20.94
C LEU A 203 17.04 4.21 -21.83
N ARG A 204 17.74 3.51 -22.73
CA ARG A 204 18.64 4.16 -23.70
C ARG A 204 17.88 5.06 -24.67
N GLU A 205 16.65 4.71 -25.08
CA GLU A 205 15.81 5.58 -25.90
C GLU A 205 15.36 6.83 -25.15
N ILE A 206 15.01 6.69 -23.86
CA ILE A 206 14.73 7.85 -23.00
C ILE A 206 15.95 8.77 -22.94
N LEU A 207 17.15 8.22 -22.69
CA LEU A 207 18.39 9.01 -22.64
C LEU A 207 18.79 9.64 -23.97
N ARG A 208 18.37 9.08 -25.11
CA ARG A 208 18.59 9.69 -26.42
C ARG A 208 17.80 10.99 -26.58
N THR A 209 16.62 11.08 -25.96
CA THR A 209 15.74 12.26 -26.04
C THR A 209 15.92 13.20 -24.84
N ASN A 210 16.22 12.67 -23.66
CA ASN A 210 16.53 13.40 -22.44
C ASN A 210 17.84 12.88 -21.79
N PRO A 211 19.02 13.31 -22.27
CA PRO A 211 20.32 12.78 -21.82
C PRO A 211 20.68 13.09 -20.37
N ASN A 212 19.93 13.96 -19.70
CA ASN A 212 20.20 14.45 -18.35
C ASN A 212 19.07 14.09 -17.38
N ASP A 213 18.27 13.06 -17.67
CA ASP A 213 17.30 12.53 -16.71
C ASP A 213 18.00 11.71 -15.61
N PRO A 214 18.07 12.19 -14.36
CA PRO A 214 18.85 11.52 -13.31
C PRO A 214 18.31 10.11 -13.00
N ASN A 215 16.98 9.95 -13.01
CA ASN A 215 16.34 8.68 -12.69
C ASN A 215 16.62 7.60 -13.74
N THR A 216 16.57 7.95 -15.03
CA THR A 216 16.90 7.02 -16.13
C THR A 216 18.39 6.69 -16.16
N LEU A 217 19.26 7.69 -15.93
CA LEU A 217 20.71 7.46 -15.80
C LEU A 217 21.00 6.49 -14.64
N ASN A 218 20.38 6.72 -13.48
CA ASN A 218 20.54 5.88 -12.31
C ASN A 218 20.02 4.46 -12.55
N ALA A 219 18.79 4.30 -13.06
CA ALA A 219 18.20 2.99 -13.30
C ALA A 219 19.02 2.14 -14.28
N LEU A 220 19.48 2.73 -15.40
CA LEU A 220 20.32 2.01 -16.36
C LEU A 220 21.67 1.64 -15.75
N GLY A 221 22.32 2.59 -15.07
CA GLY A 221 23.62 2.35 -14.46
C GLY A 221 23.56 1.34 -13.31
N TYR A 222 22.55 1.42 -12.45
CA TYR A 222 22.34 0.49 -11.34
C TYR A 222 22.12 -0.93 -11.87
N SER A 223 21.23 -1.10 -12.86
CA SER A 223 20.97 -2.43 -13.44
C SER A 223 22.22 -3.07 -14.06
N LEU A 224 23.08 -2.27 -14.70
CA LEU A 224 24.38 -2.73 -15.22
C LEU A 224 25.33 -3.13 -14.09
N ALA A 225 25.44 -2.28 -13.06
CA ALA A 225 26.27 -2.55 -11.89
C ALA A 225 25.83 -3.84 -11.17
N ASP A 226 24.52 -4.00 -10.95
CA ASP A 226 23.94 -5.11 -10.21
C ASP A 226 24.15 -6.46 -10.90
N ARG A 227 24.18 -6.48 -12.23
CA ARG A 227 24.51 -7.68 -13.02
C ARG A 227 26.01 -7.86 -13.28
N ASN A 228 26.86 -7.02 -12.73
CA ASN A 228 28.31 -6.99 -12.96
C ASN A 228 28.71 -6.72 -14.41
N GLN A 229 27.89 -5.99 -15.16
CA GLN A 229 28.06 -5.77 -16.59
C GLN A 229 28.48 -4.33 -16.88
N ASN A 230 29.45 -4.15 -17.78
CA ASN A 230 29.93 -2.83 -18.24
C ASN A 230 30.15 -1.82 -17.10
N LEU A 231 30.80 -2.24 -16.01
CA LEU A 231 30.99 -1.41 -14.81
C LEU A 231 31.53 0.01 -15.09
N PRO A 232 32.43 0.25 -16.07
CA PRO A 232 32.84 1.61 -16.42
C PRO A 232 31.68 2.49 -16.94
N GLU A 233 30.77 1.92 -17.74
CA GLU A 233 29.57 2.63 -18.21
C GLU A 233 28.61 2.87 -17.05
N ALA A 234 28.34 1.83 -16.24
CA ALA A 234 27.51 1.93 -15.05
C ALA A 234 27.95 3.07 -14.14
N PHE A 235 29.25 3.12 -13.83
CA PHE A 235 29.84 4.18 -13.00
C PHE A 235 29.68 5.56 -13.63
N ALA A 236 29.90 5.71 -14.93
CA ALA A 236 29.75 6.98 -15.63
C ALA A 236 28.28 7.49 -15.59
N LEU A 237 27.32 6.60 -15.82
CA LEU A 237 25.89 6.92 -15.78
C LEU A 237 25.46 7.34 -14.37
N ILE A 238 25.78 6.55 -13.34
CA ILE A 238 25.40 6.83 -11.95
C ILE A 238 26.12 8.07 -11.43
N SER A 239 27.40 8.25 -11.75
CA SER A 239 28.14 9.47 -11.37
C SER A 239 27.51 10.72 -11.96
N LYS A 240 27.04 10.65 -13.22
CA LYS A 240 26.31 11.75 -13.85
C LYS A 240 24.95 11.98 -13.17
N ALA A 241 24.22 10.92 -12.84
CA ALA A 241 22.96 11.02 -12.09
C ALA A 241 23.18 11.73 -10.74
N HIS A 242 24.23 11.34 -10.00
CA HIS A 242 24.57 11.94 -8.72
C HIS A 242 24.99 13.41 -8.85
N GLN A 243 25.74 13.79 -9.89
CA GLN A 243 26.06 15.20 -10.16
C GLN A 243 24.81 16.06 -10.39
N LEU A 244 23.80 15.50 -11.07
CA LEU A 244 22.54 16.19 -11.34
C LEU A 244 21.60 16.20 -10.13
N SER A 245 21.74 15.26 -9.20
CA SER A 245 20.88 15.10 -8.02
C SER A 245 21.69 14.65 -6.79
N PRO A 246 22.57 15.52 -6.25
CA PRO A 246 23.57 15.13 -5.24
C PRO A 246 22.99 14.86 -3.85
N LYS A 247 21.72 15.20 -3.63
CA LYS A 247 21.01 15.00 -2.35
C LYS A 247 20.08 13.78 -2.37
N ASP A 248 20.05 13.03 -3.47
CA ASP A 248 19.22 11.86 -3.59
C ASP A 248 19.91 10.63 -2.99
N GLY A 249 19.35 10.11 -1.90
CA GLY A 249 19.87 8.95 -1.18
C GLY A 249 19.89 7.67 -2.04
N PHE A 250 18.93 7.48 -2.94
CA PHE A 250 18.88 6.28 -3.79
C PHE A 250 19.96 6.30 -4.89
N ILE A 251 20.25 7.48 -5.42
CA ILE A 251 21.34 7.65 -6.39
C ILE A 251 22.70 7.48 -5.69
N LEU A 252 22.84 7.98 -4.46
CA LEU A 252 24.06 7.78 -3.68
C LEU A 252 24.26 6.30 -3.30
N ASP A 253 23.18 5.59 -2.96
CA ASP A 253 23.18 4.14 -2.76
C ASP A 253 23.68 3.41 -4.02
N SER A 254 23.11 3.73 -5.18
CA SER A 254 23.53 3.17 -6.46
C SER A 254 25.01 3.47 -6.78
N LEU A 255 25.52 4.67 -6.41
CA LEU A 255 26.91 5.05 -6.59
C LEU A 255 27.85 4.24 -5.68
N GLY A 256 27.45 4.03 -4.43
CA GLY A 256 28.12 3.14 -3.50
C GLY A 256 28.16 1.71 -4.04
N TRP A 257 27.02 1.20 -4.52
CA TRP A 257 26.90 -0.14 -5.10
C TRP A 257 27.84 -0.36 -6.28
N VAL A 258 27.87 0.55 -7.27
CA VAL A 258 28.78 0.39 -8.41
C VAL A 258 30.26 0.49 -7.99
N ASN A 259 30.60 1.30 -6.99
CA ASN A 259 31.95 1.36 -6.46
C ASN A 259 32.35 0.07 -5.73
N PHE A 260 31.41 -0.58 -5.04
CA PHE A 260 31.62 -1.92 -4.48
C PHE A 260 31.91 -2.94 -5.58
N ARG A 261 31.14 -2.94 -6.66
CA ARG A 261 31.36 -3.83 -7.82
C ARG A 261 32.68 -3.58 -8.54
N LEU A 262 33.20 -2.36 -8.47
CA LEU A 262 34.54 -1.98 -8.92
C LEU A 262 35.66 -2.34 -7.92
N GLY A 263 35.34 -2.98 -6.78
CA GLY A 263 36.28 -3.38 -5.73
C GLY A 263 36.72 -2.25 -4.80
N LYS A 264 36.10 -1.06 -4.87
CA LYS A 264 36.42 0.11 -4.04
C LYS A 264 35.64 0.08 -2.72
N ASN A 265 35.80 -0.99 -1.96
CA ASN A 265 34.93 -1.32 -0.82
C ASN A 265 34.87 -0.22 0.25
N THR A 266 36.00 0.43 0.58
CA THR A 266 36.03 1.51 1.58
C THR A 266 35.20 2.72 1.14
N LEU A 267 35.35 3.15 -0.12
CA LEU A 267 34.57 4.26 -0.68
C LEU A 267 33.10 3.89 -0.79
N ALA A 268 32.80 2.67 -1.23
CA ALA A 268 31.44 2.16 -1.31
C ALA A 268 30.75 2.21 0.05
N LEU A 269 31.42 1.72 1.10
CA LEU A 269 30.87 1.73 2.45
C LEU A 269 30.58 3.16 2.94
N GLU A 270 31.49 4.11 2.73
CA GLU A 270 31.28 5.51 3.10
C GLU A 270 30.05 6.09 2.39
N GLN A 271 29.93 5.87 1.08
CA GLN A 271 28.80 6.37 0.28
C GLN A 271 27.48 5.73 0.67
N LEU A 272 27.46 4.41 0.90
CA LEU A 272 26.26 3.69 1.33
C LEU A 272 25.82 4.12 2.73
N GLN A 273 26.76 4.36 3.65
CA GLN A 273 26.45 4.89 4.99
C GLN A 273 25.83 6.29 4.90
N GLN A 274 26.39 7.17 4.07
CA GLN A 274 25.81 8.49 3.80
C GLN A 274 24.40 8.37 3.17
N ALA A 275 24.21 7.43 2.24
CA ALA A 275 22.91 7.16 1.64
C ALA A 275 21.88 6.73 2.69
N TYR A 276 22.26 5.83 3.60
CA TYR A 276 21.42 5.34 4.68
C TYR A 276 21.10 6.42 5.72
N GLU A 277 22.04 7.34 6.01
CA GLU A 277 21.78 8.50 6.86
C GLU A 277 20.76 9.47 6.22
N ILE A 278 20.85 9.69 4.91
CA ILE A 278 19.89 10.52 4.17
C ILE A 278 18.51 9.85 4.15
N LYS A 279 18.49 8.54 3.92
CA LYS A 279 17.26 7.78 3.76
C LYS A 279 17.44 6.34 4.24
N PRO A 280 17.02 6.02 5.48
CA PRO A 280 17.10 4.65 5.98
C PRO A 280 16.12 3.73 5.24
N GLU A 281 16.65 2.78 4.45
CA GLU A 281 15.87 1.78 3.69
C GLU A 281 16.50 0.40 3.81
N ALA A 282 15.67 -0.65 3.69
CA ALA A 282 16.13 -2.03 3.80
C ALA A 282 17.09 -2.45 2.66
N ASP A 283 16.88 -1.95 1.43
CA ASP A 283 17.77 -2.20 0.30
C ASP A 283 19.18 -1.64 0.56
N ILE A 284 19.27 -0.41 1.09
CA ILE A 284 20.55 0.24 1.40
C ILE A 284 21.24 -0.50 2.54
N ALA A 285 20.48 -0.92 3.57
CA ALA A 285 21.02 -1.75 4.65
C ALA A 285 21.56 -3.10 4.12
N ALA A 286 20.89 -3.71 3.15
CA ALA A 286 21.36 -4.93 2.48
C ALA A 286 22.71 -4.71 1.79
N HIS A 287 22.82 -3.64 0.98
CA HIS A 287 24.07 -3.28 0.30
C HIS A 287 25.21 -2.98 1.30
N ILE A 288 24.97 -2.18 2.35
CA ILE A 288 25.98 -1.90 3.39
C ILE A 288 26.48 -3.20 4.00
N GLY A 289 25.55 -4.08 4.39
CA GLY A 289 25.91 -5.34 5.03
C GLY A 289 26.71 -6.25 4.10
N GLU A 290 26.41 -6.29 2.80
CA GLU A 290 27.21 -7.04 1.84
C GLU A 290 28.63 -6.49 1.66
N VAL A 291 28.79 -5.16 1.63
CA VAL A 291 30.12 -4.53 1.59
C VAL A 291 30.90 -4.89 2.87
N LEU A 292 30.29 -4.75 4.04
CA LEU A 292 30.90 -5.09 5.33
C LEU A 292 31.28 -6.57 5.39
N TRP A 293 30.40 -7.45 4.90
CA TRP A 293 30.65 -8.90 4.84
C TRP A 293 31.87 -9.22 3.98
N THR A 294 31.97 -8.60 2.80
CA THR A 294 33.11 -8.73 1.89
C THR A 294 34.41 -8.20 2.51
N MET A 295 34.32 -7.17 3.35
CA MET A 295 35.43 -6.63 4.14
C MET A 295 35.78 -7.46 5.39
N ASN A 296 35.15 -8.64 5.58
CA ASN A 296 35.29 -9.50 6.75
C ASN A 296 34.85 -8.84 8.09
N ARG A 297 33.99 -7.82 8.03
CA ARG A 297 33.38 -7.12 9.19
C ARG A 297 32.00 -7.69 9.51
N LYS A 298 31.94 -9.01 9.75
CA LYS A 298 30.68 -9.77 9.82
C LYS A 298 29.72 -9.28 10.90
N ALA A 299 30.21 -8.99 12.11
CA ALA A 299 29.36 -8.51 13.19
C ALA A 299 28.61 -7.20 12.83
N GLU A 300 29.28 -6.30 12.10
CA GLU A 300 28.68 -5.05 11.64
C GLU A 300 27.70 -5.28 10.48
N ALA A 301 28.01 -6.21 9.57
CA ALA A 301 27.09 -6.63 8.51
C ALA A 301 25.78 -7.18 9.08
N GLU A 302 25.87 -8.06 10.08
CA GLU A 302 24.71 -8.61 10.75
C GLU A 302 23.91 -7.53 11.50
N ALA A 303 24.59 -6.57 12.14
CA ALA A 303 23.92 -5.46 12.82
C ALA A 303 23.11 -4.59 11.84
N ILE A 304 23.66 -4.23 10.67
CA ILE A 304 22.94 -3.41 9.69
C ILE A 304 21.81 -4.20 9.00
N TRP A 305 21.99 -5.50 8.70
CA TRP A 305 20.91 -6.32 8.17
C TRP A 305 19.74 -6.44 9.15
N ARG A 306 20.00 -6.52 10.47
CA ARG A 306 18.93 -6.46 11.48
C ARG A 306 18.18 -5.14 11.45
N GLN A 307 18.88 -4.01 11.29
CA GLN A 307 18.23 -2.72 11.12
C GLN A 307 17.39 -2.69 9.84
N GLY A 308 17.91 -3.24 8.73
CA GLY A 308 17.16 -3.41 7.48
C GLY A 308 15.88 -4.21 7.66
N GLN A 309 15.93 -5.33 8.40
CA GLN A 309 14.74 -6.13 8.71
C GLN A 309 13.71 -5.38 9.57
N GLN A 310 14.16 -4.49 10.46
CA GLN A 310 13.26 -3.64 11.24
C GLN A 310 12.55 -2.58 10.39
N LEU A 311 13.17 -2.17 9.27
CA LEU A 311 12.58 -1.24 8.29
C LEU A 311 11.58 -1.99 7.39
N ASP A 312 12.04 -3.05 6.74
CA ASP A 312 11.22 -3.92 5.89
C ASP A 312 11.82 -5.33 5.83
N ALA A 313 11.22 -6.27 6.56
CA ALA A 313 11.67 -7.66 6.58
C ALA A 313 11.32 -8.46 5.31
N ASN A 314 10.34 -7.98 4.54
CA ASN A 314 9.95 -8.61 3.28
C ASN A 314 10.67 -7.98 2.08
N ASN A 315 11.60 -7.06 2.33
CA ASN A 315 12.38 -6.43 1.30
C ASN A 315 13.11 -7.49 0.44
N PRO A 316 12.88 -7.53 -0.88
CA PRO A 316 13.39 -8.61 -1.72
C PRO A 316 14.92 -8.60 -1.82
N VAL A 317 15.57 -7.43 -1.80
CA VAL A 317 17.03 -7.31 -1.89
C VAL A 317 17.68 -7.81 -0.61
N LEU A 318 17.14 -7.44 0.55
CA LEU A 318 17.60 -7.95 1.84
C LEU A 318 17.42 -9.47 1.95
N LEU A 319 16.25 -10.00 1.57
CA LEU A 319 15.99 -11.44 1.59
C LEU A 319 16.93 -12.22 0.66
N GLU A 320 17.20 -11.72 -0.55
CA GLU A 320 18.18 -12.32 -1.46
C GLU A 320 19.59 -12.31 -0.85
N THR A 321 20.00 -11.16 -0.33
CA THR A 321 21.34 -10.95 0.25
C THR A 321 21.57 -11.91 1.41
N LEU A 322 20.61 -12.02 2.33
CA LEU A 322 20.68 -12.94 3.47
C LEU A 322 20.69 -14.40 3.00
N LYS A 323 19.83 -14.77 2.05
CA LYS A 323 19.82 -16.12 1.49
C LYS A 323 21.17 -16.51 0.87
N ARG A 324 21.86 -15.57 0.22
CA ARG A 324 23.16 -15.80 -0.44
C ARG A 324 24.34 -15.80 0.52
N LEU A 325 24.37 -14.87 1.48
CA LEU A 325 25.54 -14.63 2.33
C LEU A 325 25.44 -15.27 3.72
N LYS A 326 24.22 -15.46 4.23
CA LYS A 326 23.96 -16.02 5.55
C LYS A 326 22.64 -16.84 5.57
N PRO A 327 22.61 -18.02 4.93
CA PRO A 327 21.38 -18.84 4.80
C PRO A 327 20.85 -19.38 6.14
N ASP A 328 21.69 -19.40 7.17
CA ASP A 328 21.35 -19.71 8.56
C ASP A 328 20.86 -18.46 9.33
N TRP A 329 20.51 -17.38 8.64
CA TRP A 329 19.99 -16.16 9.25
C TRP A 329 18.75 -16.46 10.09
N THR A 330 18.90 -16.33 11.40
CA THR A 330 17.80 -16.45 12.34
C THR A 330 17.35 -15.06 12.79
N ASN A 331 16.04 -14.88 12.95
CA ASN A 331 15.50 -13.66 13.57
C ASN A 331 15.81 -13.58 15.07
N THR A 332 16.41 -14.63 15.65
CA THR A 332 16.64 -14.84 17.08
C THR A 332 18.10 -14.62 17.46
N ASP A 333 18.54 -13.36 17.60
CA ASP A 333 19.67 -13.06 18.50
C ASP A 333 19.56 -11.64 19.06
N GLN A 334 18.39 -11.42 19.67
CA GLN A 334 18.14 -10.75 20.94
C GLN A 334 16.63 -10.86 21.11
N ALA A 335 16.17 -12.02 21.60
CA ALA A 335 14.80 -12.20 22.03
C ALA A 335 14.53 -11.21 23.16
N GLN A 336 14.15 -9.98 22.79
CA GLN A 336 13.71 -8.94 23.70
C GLN A 336 12.29 -9.31 24.11
N ASN A 337 12.18 -10.41 24.85
CA ASN A 337 10.91 -10.92 25.31
C ASN A 337 10.32 -9.90 26.28
N GLY A 338 9.15 -9.40 25.94
CA GLY A 338 8.42 -8.44 26.74
C GLY A 338 7.02 -8.98 26.97
N SER A 339 6.55 -8.90 28.20
CA SER A 339 5.17 -9.21 28.53
C SER A 339 4.58 -8.01 29.26
N TRP A 340 3.53 -7.43 28.71
CA TRP A 340 2.80 -6.33 29.31
C TRP A 340 1.36 -6.74 29.47
N ASP A 341 0.88 -6.74 30.71
CA ASP A 341 -0.53 -6.94 31.02
C ASP A 341 -1.10 -5.66 31.61
N GLY A 342 -2.37 -5.39 31.32
CA GLY A 342 -3.04 -4.26 31.90
C GLY A 342 -4.41 -3.97 31.32
N ARG A 343 -4.85 -2.73 31.53
CA ARG A 343 -6.16 -2.22 31.13
C ARG A 343 -6.00 -1.07 30.16
N PHE A 344 -6.89 -1.02 29.19
CA PHE A 344 -6.94 0.08 28.24
C PHE A 344 -8.30 0.78 28.27
N ALA A 345 -8.29 2.07 27.92
CA ALA A 345 -9.47 2.84 27.59
C ALA A 345 -9.20 3.68 26.34
N VAL A 346 -10.07 3.57 25.34
CA VAL A 346 -10.02 4.33 24.09
C VAL A 346 -11.20 5.29 24.06
N LYS A 347 -10.94 6.54 23.71
CA LYS A 347 -11.95 7.55 23.43
C LYS A 347 -11.68 8.17 22.08
N VAL A 348 -12.68 8.15 21.20
CA VAL A 348 -12.62 8.78 19.87
C VAL A 348 -13.63 9.92 19.81
N THR A 349 -13.16 11.09 19.39
CA THR A 349 -13.98 12.30 19.26
C THR A 349 -13.95 12.80 17.82
N GLY A 350 -15.11 12.97 17.18
CA GLY A 350 -15.26 13.74 15.93
C GLY A 350 -15.06 13.00 14.59
N LEU A 351 -14.66 11.72 14.55
CA LEU A 351 -14.35 11.03 13.29
C LEU A 351 -15.57 10.57 12.45
N ILE A 352 -16.77 10.49 13.03
CA ILE A 352 -18.04 10.11 12.36
C ILE A 352 -19.21 10.88 13.02
N GLU A 353 -20.17 11.38 12.23
CA GLU A 353 -21.30 12.24 12.65
C GLU A 353 -22.37 11.56 13.55
N SER A 354 -22.07 10.44 14.19
CA SER A 354 -22.95 9.89 15.23
C SER A 354 -22.18 9.10 16.30
N GLN A 355 -22.22 9.64 17.52
CA GLN A 355 -21.76 9.10 18.80
C GLN A 355 -20.23 9.01 19.04
N ASN A 356 -19.82 9.42 20.25
CA ASN A 356 -18.50 9.11 20.79
C ASN A 356 -18.29 7.60 20.75
N GLN A 357 -17.37 7.12 19.91
CA GLN A 357 -16.99 5.72 19.89
C GLN A 357 -15.78 5.52 20.80
N GLY A 358 -15.89 4.57 21.72
CA GLY A 358 -14.86 4.28 22.70
C GLY A 358 -15.07 2.91 23.29
N GLY A 359 -14.01 2.31 23.79
CA GLY A 359 -14.03 0.97 24.36
C GLY A 359 -13.05 0.86 25.51
N SER A 360 -13.33 -0.03 26.45
CA SER A 360 -12.41 -0.37 27.53
C SER A 360 -12.34 -1.88 27.69
N GLY A 361 -11.19 -2.36 28.16
CA GLY A 361 -10.92 -3.78 28.29
C GLY A 361 -9.56 -4.06 28.93
N GLY A 362 -9.24 -5.34 29.02
CA GLY A 362 -7.90 -5.81 29.37
C GLY A 362 -7.08 -6.08 28.12
N PHE A 363 -5.76 -6.06 28.25
CA PHE A 363 -4.87 -6.53 27.20
C PHE A 363 -3.69 -7.30 27.78
N THR A 364 -3.17 -8.24 27.00
CA THR A 364 -1.82 -8.79 27.20
C THR A 364 -1.07 -8.61 25.88
N LEU A 365 0.09 -7.97 25.92
CA LEU A 365 1.02 -7.95 24.81
C LEU A 365 2.22 -8.82 25.17
N ILE A 366 2.47 -9.86 24.38
CA ILE A 366 3.65 -10.70 24.50
C ILE A 366 4.49 -10.50 23.24
N GLN A 367 5.71 -10.00 23.39
CA GLN A 367 6.69 -9.96 22.33
C GLN A 367 7.62 -11.15 22.46
N GLU A 368 7.74 -11.93 21.39
CA GLU A 368 8.69 -13.02 21.20
C GLU A 368 9.45 -12.73 19.89
N ASP A 369 10.71 -12.32 19.98
CA ASP A 369 11.51 -11.90 18.83
C ASP A 369 10.88 -10.74 18.04
N LEU A 370 10.51 -10.97 16.77
CA LEU A 370 9.82 -10.02 15.90
C LEU A 370 8.30 -10.23 15.89
N LYS A 371 7.79 -11.15 16.72
CA LYS A 371 6.38 -11.50 16.81
C LYS A 371 5.76 -10.85 18.05
N ASP A 372 4.81 -9.95 17.83
CA ASP A 372 3.98 -9.38 18.88
C ASP A 372 2.63 -10.09 18.90
N THR A 373 2.26 -10.69 20.02
CA THR A 373 0.93 -11.26 20.26
C THR A 373 0.17 -10.35 21.21
N LEU A 374 -0.79 -9.60 20.66
CA LEU A 374 -1.70 -8.74 21.42
C LEU A 374 -3.04 -9.44 21.62
N GLU A 375 -3.33 -9.83 22.84
CA GLU A 375 -4.64 -10.34 23.23
C GLU A 375 -5.48 -9.22 23.84
N ILE A 376 -6.69 -9.03 23.33
CA ILE A 376 -7.67 -8.09 23.85
C ILE A 376 -8.74 -8.86 24.61
N ARG A 377 -8.99 -8.46 25.86
CA ARG A 377 -10.02 -9.03 26.74
C ARG A 377 -11.13 -8.02 27.00
N ASN A 378 -12.35 -8.52 27.15
CA ASN A 378 -13.46 -7.70 27.61
C ASN A 378 -13.29 -7.33 29.11
N PRO A 379 -14.08 -6.39 29.66
CA PRO A 379 -13.98 -6.00 31.06
C PRO A 379 -14.19 -7.12 32.09
N VAL A 380 -14.81 -8.23 31.69
CA VAL A 380 -15.05 -9.42 32.53
C VAL A 380 -13.98 -10.51 32.36
N GLY A 381 -12.94 -10.27 31.55
CA GLY A 381 -11.77 -11.14 31.40
C GLY A 381 -11.83 -12.17 30.26
N GLY A 382 -12.93 -12.23 29.49
CA GLY A 382 -13.04 -13.11 28.32
C GLY A 382 -12.25 -12.58 27.11
N SER A 383 -11.57 -13.46 26.38
CA SER A 383 -10.84 -13.13 25.15
C SER A 383 -11.80 -12.63 24.07
N VAL A 384 -11.52 -11.46 23.51
CA VAL A 384 -12.33 -10.81 22.45
C VAL A 384 -11.64 -10.96 21.10
N ALA A 385 -10.32 -10.83 21.07
CA ALA A 385 -9.53 -10.98 19.87
C ALA A 385 -8.08 -11.26 20.23
N LYS A 386 -7.43 -12.10 19.42
CA LYS A 386 -5.99 -12.32 19.47
C LYS A 386 -5.37 -11.84 18.18
N ILE A 387 -4.47 -10.87 18.28
CA ILE A 387 -3.77 -10.29 17.14
C ILE A 387 -2.31 -10.78 17.20
N ILE A 388 -1.86 -11.45 16.15
CA ILE A 388 -0.47 -11.87 16.00
C ILE A 388 0.13 -11.01 14.90
N ILE A 389 1.17 -10.26 15.26
CA ILE A 389 1.85 -9.30 14.39
C ILE A 389 3.26 -9.82 14.19
N THR A 390 3.63 -10.00 12.94
CA THR A 390 4.98 -10.36 12.51
C THR A 390 5.47 -9.31 11.51
N PRO A 391 6.77 -9.29 11.16
CA PRO A 391 7.25 -8.38 10.13
C PRO A 391 6.53 -8.64 8.80
N GLY A 392 5.77 -7.65 8.34
CA GLY A 392 5.08 -7.68 7.04
C GLY A 392 3.76 -8.45 6.98
N GLU A 393 3.29 -9.03 8.09
CA GLU A 393 1.98 -9.67 8.18
C GLU A 393 1.40 -9.55 9.59
N ALA A 394 0.09 -9.34 9.67
CA ALA A 394 -0.69 -9.44 10.89
C ALA A 394 -1.89 -10.38 10.66
N SER A 395 -2.20 -11.18 11.67
CA SER A 395 -3.39 -12.01 11.71
C SER A 395 -4.21 -11.67 12.94
N LEU A 396 -5.53 -11.70 12.80
CA LEU A 396 -6.47 -11.48 13.87
C LEU A 396 -7.42 -12.67 13.94
N GLU A 397 -7.43 -13.32 15.09
CA GLU A 397 -8.34 -14.41 15.42
C GLU A 397 -9.46 -13.89 16.33
N ARG A 398 -10.71 -14.11 15.90
CA ARG A 398 -11.92 -13.76 16.65
C ARG A 398 -13.04 -14.74 16.32
N ASP A 399 -13.71 -15.26 17.35
CA ASP A 399 -14.86 -16.17 17.20
C ASP A 399 -14.56 -17.38 16.29
N GLY A 400 -13.31 -17.86 16.28
CA GLY A 400 -12.84 -18.97 15.44
C GLY A 400 -12.54 -18.61 13.97
N GLN A 401 -12.67 -17.34 13.58
CA GLN A 401 -12.30 -16.85 12.25
C GLN A 401 -10.92 -16.17 12.31
N VAL A 402 -10.09 -16.43 11.31
CA VAL A 402 -8.77 -15.80 11.15
C VAL A 402 -8.80 -14.89 9.94
N VAL A 403 -8.49 -13.60 10.14
CA VAL A 403 -8.33 -12.61 9.07
C VAL A 403 -6.88 -12.16 9.05
N THR A 404 -6.25 -12.20 7.88
CA THR A 404 -4.87 -11.73 7.68
C THR A 404 -4.84 -10.42 6.90
N ALA A 405 -3.86 -9.57 7.21
CA ALA A 405 -3.58 -8.35 6.49
C ALA A 405 -2.10 -7.97 6.64
N ILE A 406 -1.59 -7.17 5.71
CA ILE A 406 -0.20 -6.67 5.75
C ILE A 406 -0.02 -5.63 6.86
N ASP A 407 -1.06 -4.82 7.14
CA ASP A 407 -1.02 -3.76 8.15
C ASP A 407 -1.86 -4.11 9.38
N ALA A 408 -1.19 -4.26 10.52
CA ALA A 408 -1.80 -4.56 11.81
C ALA A 408 -2.76 -3.46 12.28
N ASP A 409 -2.44 -2.19 12.04
CA ASP A 409 -3.25 -1.05 12.53
C ASP A 409 -4.59 -1.01 11.78
N THR A 410 -4.55 -1.16 10.45
CA THR A 410 -5.75 -1.26 9.61
C THR A 410 -6.57 -2.53 9.93
N LEU A 411 -5.91 -3.65 10.22
CA LEU A 411 -6.59 -4.91 10.59
C LEU A 411 -7.40 -4.75 11.89
N VAL A 412 -6.78 -4.16 12.91
CA VAL A 412 -7.43 -3.90 14.21
C VAL A 412 -8.58 -2.91 14.05
N GLN A 413 -8.38 -1.83 13.30
CA GLN A 413 -9.43 -0.84 13.06
C GLN A 413 -10.64 -1.44 12.32
N ASN A 414 -10.41 -2.18 11.23
CA ASN A 414 -11.49 -2.73 10.41
C ASN A 414 -12.27 -3.83 11.13
N THR A 415 -11.61 -4.58 12.01
CA THR A 415 -12.22 -5.78 12.64
C THR A 415 -12.79 -5.50 14.02
N LEU A 416 -12.12 -4.66 14.81
CA LEU A 416 -12.55 -4.32 16.18
C LEU A 416 -13.27 -2.97 16.26
N GLY A 417 -13.22 -2.15 15.20
CA GLY A 417 -13.76 -0.78 15.22
C GLY A 417 -12.97 0.16 16.14
N LEU A 418 -11.80 -0.25 16.61
CA LEU A 418 -10.95 0.51 17.53
C LEU A 418 -9.68 0.96 16.80
N PRO A 419 -9.36 2.26 16.76
CA PRO A 419 -8.12 2.75 16.16
C PRO A 419 -6.94 2.57 17.13
N LEU A 420 -6.65 1.34 17.50
CA LEU A 420 -5.54 0.98 18.37
C LEU A 420 -4.26 0.83 17.53
N PRO A 421 -3.16 1.52 17.89
CA PRO A 421 -1.86 1.27 17.27
C PRO A 421 -1.34 -0.09 17.74
N ALA A 422 -1.30 -1.06 16.83
CA ALA A 422 -0.86 -2.41 17.09
C ALA A 422 0.60 -2.62 16.62
N ARG A 423 0.97 -2.02 15.48
CA ARG A 423 2.31 -2.14 14.90
C ARG A 423 3.37 -1.48 15.80
N GLY A 424 4.38 -2.23 16.22
CA GLY A 424 5.50 -1.67 17.02
C GLY A 424 5.06 -1.05 18.35
N LEU A 425 3.89 -1.44 18.86
CA LEU A 425 3.42 -1.07 20.19
C LEU A 425 4.45 -1.52 21.24
N SER A 426 5.02 -2.72 21.07
CA SER A 426 6.07 -3.26 21.94
C SER A 426 7.29 -2.35 22.08
N ASN A 427 7.75 -1.74 20.98
CA ASN A 427 8.85 -0.74 21.01
C ASN A 427 8.44 0.48 21.85
N TRP A 428 7.23 1.00 21.63
CA TRP A 428 6.72 2.11 22.43
C TRP A 428 6.56 1.75 23.90
N LEU A 429 6.10 0.54 24.25
CA LEU A 429 6.03 0.12 25.65
C LEU A 429 7.41 0.02 26.32
N LYS A 430 8.48 -0.18 25.55
CA LYS A 430 9.88 -0.11 26.02
C LYS A 430 10.44 1.31 26.09
N GLY A 431 9.67 2.32 25.69
CA GLY A 431 10.17 3.69 25.54
C GLY A 431 11.15 3.85 24.38
N GLN A 432 11.05 3.00 23.35
CA GLN A 432 11.86 3.03 22.14
C GLN A 432 11.03 3.55 20.97
N VAL A 433 11.69 4.22 20.02
CA VAL A 433 11.06 4.66 18.77
C VAL A 433 11.01 3.51 17.77
N ARG A 434 10.01 3.53 16.88
CA ARG A 434 9.95 2.62 15.73
C ARG A 434 11.03 3.00 14.71
N ALA A 435 11.62 2.02 14.03
CA ALA A 435 12.52 2.28 12.91
C ALA A 435 11.73 2.85 11.71
N GLY A 436 12.35 3.72 10.91
CA GLY A 436 11.79 4.18 9.62
C GLY A 436 10.89 5.42 9.66
N SER A 437 10.77 6.15 10.77
CA SER A 437 10.02 7.42 10.82
C SER A 437 10.60 8.41 11.83
N GLU A 438 10.59 9.70 11.50
CA GLU A 438 11.09 10.77 12.39
C GLU A 438 10.37 10.72 13.74
N ALA A 439 11.15 10.82 14.81
CA ALA A 439 10.64 10.79 16.17
C ALA A 439 11.36 11.79 17.06
N SER A 440 10.63 12.43 17.97
CA SER A 440 11.21 13.20 19.06
C SER A 440 11.10 12.40 20.36
N VAL A 441 12.18 12.31 21.13
CA VAL A 441 12.19 11.66 22.45
C VAL A 441 12.59 12.70 23.50
N GLU A 442 11.71 12.94 24.46
CA GLU A 442 11.98 13.75 25.65
C GLU A 442 12.26 12.82 26.83
N ARG A 443 13.19 13.22 27.71
CA ARG A 443 13.55 12.46 28.91
C ARG A 443 13.36 13.32 30.16
N ASN A 444 12.97 12.70 31.27
CA ASN A 444 12.89 13.35 32.56
C ASN A 444 14.29 13.53 33.19
N ALA A 445 14.35 14.19 34.36
CA ALA A 445 15.60 14.43 35.09
C ALA A 445 16.35 13.15 35.49
N ASN A 446 15.66 12.01 35.53
CA ASN A 446 16.23 10.69 35.83
C ASN A 446 16.69 9.94 34.56
N GLY A 447 16.64 10.58 33.38
CA GLY A 447 17.00 9.98 32.09
C GLY A 447 15.95 9.03 31.51
N GLN A 448 14.81 8.83 32.19
CA GLN A 448 13.72 8.00 31.69
C GLN A 448 12.95 8.74 30.61
N VAL A 449 12.42 8.01 29.62
CA VAL A 449 11.63 8.61 28.55
C VAL A 449 10.35 9.20 29.12
N SER A 450 10.16 10.51 29.03
CA SER A 450 8.94 11.18 29.50
C SER A 450 7.90 11.30 28.39
N LYS A 451 8.35 11.49 27.14
CA LYS A 451 7.47 11.65 25.99
C LYS A 451 8.14 11.18 24.69
N ILE A 452 7.36 10.54 23.83
CA ILE A 452 7.73 10.25 22.44
C ILE A 452 6.68 10.87 21.52
N THR A 453 7.12 11.56 20.46
CA THR A 453 6.24 11.98 19.37
C THR A 453 6.70 11.27 18.10
N GLN A 454 5.85 10.43 17.51
CA GLN A 454 6.17 9.65 16.30
C GLN A 454 4.87 9.28 15.57
N ASP A 455 4.86 9.33 14.23
CA ASP A 455 3.71 8.93 13.38
C ASP A 455 2.38 9.63 13.70
N GLY A 456 2.46 10.90 14.14
CA GLY A 456 1.30 11.69 14.58
C GLY A 456 0.75 11.33 15.96
N TRP A 457 1.38 10.39 16.67
CA TRP A 457 1.08 10.08 18.06
C TRP A 457 1.96 10.87 19.02
N SER A 458 1.37 11.34 20.11
CA SER A 458 2.05 11.86 21.29
C SER A 458 1.87 10.86 22.44
N LEU A 459 2.96 10.23 22.85
CA LEU A 459 3.05 9.18 23.86
C LEU A 459 3.63 9.78 25.15
N ILE A 460 2.87 9.80 26.23
CA ILE A 460 3.29 10.38 27.52
C ILE A 460 3.41 9.24 28.54
N TYR A 461 4.60 9.11 29.11
CA TYR A 461 4.99 7.99 29.95
C TYR A 461 4.93 8.35 31.43
N THR A 462 4.45 7.43 32.25
CA THR A 462 4.59 7.48 33.71
C THR A 462 5.29 6.20 34.15
N TRP A 463 6.49 6.36 34.69
CA TRP A 463 7.31 5.26 35.22
C TRP A 463 7.21 5.24 36.73
N ASN A 464 7.21 4.05 37.32
CA ASN A 464 7.31 3.90 38.76
C ASN A 464 8.77 4.05 39.23
N ASN A 465 8.97 4.04 40.56
CA ASN A 465 10.30 4.15 41.18
C ASN A 465 11.23 2.97 40.88
N LYS A 466 10.70 1.83 40.40
CA LYS A 466 11.45 0.65 39.94
C LYS A 466 11.75 0.69 38.42
N ASN A 467 11.52 1.82 37.76
CA ASN A 467 11.69 2.01 36.32
C ASN A 467 10.80 1.09 35.45
N GLN A 468 9.61 0.74 35.94
CA GLN A 468 8.61 -0.01 35.19
C GLN A 468 7.51 0.95 34.71
N LEU A 469 6.97 0.69 33.52
CA LEU A 469 5.93 1.51 32.93
C LEU A 469 4.62 1.30 33.69
N GLU A 470 4.12 2.33 34.37
CA GLU A 470 2.88 2.27 35.13
C GLU A 470 1.68 2.70 34.27
N LYS A 471 1.90 3.72 33.44
CA LYS A 471 0.86 4.28 32.59
C LYS A 471 1.45 4.88 31.32
N LEU A 472 0.74 4.66 30.21
CA LEU A 472 1.01 5.27 28.92
C LEU A 472 -0.25 5.97 28.41
N VAL A 473 -0.13 7.26 28.09
CA VAL A 473 -1.20 8.03 27.44
C VAL A 473 -0.79 8.31 26.01
N MET A 474 -1.62 7.91 25.05
CA MET A 474 -1.34 8.05 23.62
C MET A 474 -2.44 8.91 22.99
N ASN A 475 -2.04 10.04 22.43
CA ASN A 475 -2.97 10.98 21.82
C ASN A 475 -2.63 11.18 20.35
N ARG A 476 -3.64 11.19 19.49
CA ARG A 476 -3.51 11.55 18.07
C ARG A 476 -4.62 12.51 17.68
N SER A 477 -4.24 13.69 17.21
CA SER A 477 -5.18 14.73 16.78
C SER A 477 -5.04 14.99 15.29
N SER A 478 -6.17 15.17 14.62
CA SER A 478 -6.26 15.50 13.21
C SER A 478 -7.34 16.57 12.97
N ASN A 479 -7.39 17.12 11.77
CA ASN A 479 -8.38 18.14 11.39
C ASN A 479 -9.84 17.63 11.42
N ILE A 480 -10.04 16.32 11.57
CA ILE A 480 -11.35 15.65 11.54
C ILE A 480 -11.67 14.93 12.85
N GLY A 481 -10.85 15.05 13.89
CA GLY A 481 -11.10 14.40 15.19
C GLY A 481 -9.85 14.02 15.97
N SER A 482 -10.04 13.52 17.19
CA SER A 482 -8.98 13.07 18.10
C SER A 482 -9.22 11.64 18.61
N ILE A 483 -8.12 10.95 18.89
CA ILE A 483 -8.08 9.63 19.52
C ILE A 483 -7.23 9.76 20.78
N ASP A 484 -7.83 9.41 21.92
CA ASP A 484 -7.15 9.36 23.22
C ASP A 484 -7.16 7.92 23.73
N ILE A 485 -5.99 7.35 23.94
CA ILE A 485 -5.81 6.01 24.47
C ILE A 485 -5.06 6.10 25.79
N ARG A 486 -5.56 5.40 26.81
CA ARG A 486 -4.90 5.25 28.09
C ARG A 486 -4.64 3.78 28.36
N LEU A 487 -3.38 3.42 28.57
CA LEU A 487 -2.95 2.11 29.06
C LEU A 487 -2.50 2.26 30.51
N VAL A 488 -2.97 1.35 31.36
CA VAL A 488 -2.55 1.21 32.76
C VAL A 488 -2.05 -0.22 32.91
N PHE A 489 -0.83 -0.38 33.37
CA PHE A 489 -0.18 -1.69 33.45
C PHE A 489 -0.38 -2.28 34.84
N ASP A 490 -0.72 -3.56 34.88
CA ASP A 490 -0.83 -4.29 36.14
C ASP A 490 0.58 -4.54 36.68
N GLN A 491 0.80 -4.22 37.96
CA GLN A 491 2.07 -4.52 38.60
C GLN A 491 2.12 -6.02 38.86
N THR A 492 3.06 -6.73 38.24
CA THR A 492 3.45 -8.07 38.70
C THR A 492 3.93 -7.91 40.14
N ASN A 493 3.17 -8.43 41.11
CA ASN A 493 3.61 -8.56 42.49
C ASN A 493 4.80 -9.52 42.52
N GLU A 494 6.00 -8.99 42.34
CA GLU A 494 7.27 -9.59 42.74
C GLU A 494 7.92 -8.78 43.86
#